data_AF-A0A1Y4SXM2-F1
#
_entry.id   AF-A0A1Y4SXM2-F1
#
_cell.length_a   1.000
_cell.length_b   1.000
_cell.length_c   1.000
_cell.angle_alpha   90.00
_cell.angle_beta   90.00
_cell.angle_gamma   90.00
#
_symmetry.space_group_name_H-M   'P 1'
#
loop_
_entity.id
_entity.type
_entity.pdbx_description
1 polymer ?
#
loop_
_entity_poly.entity_id
_entity_poly.type
_entity_poly.pdbx_seq_one_letter_code
_entity_poly.pdbx_strand_id
1 'polypeptide(L)'
;MQIRKWLALLVSAALALSLLAGCGGGKALSQVILDLLDGQYANVAVEIDPDLEADLRQAVHEGETEEEIRAALEKILGSGVSFRLIGDGQQGDSAWNLILYPGNDPAAAARSAFTEWNKVFGSLPRDGQYSAGLAMLETENGYAILVQATVEQPGSRDDGPDDLVVKGTGFTYNVTKKTITVELDSKGMQELFFSNPDTKVEAARNNGFEDIIITLKTGTYSVNDTFKMPFKGTLQGESGATITLTGGSGLFAQIADDGTVENLNITVADTISNGSDSGKAGAVAGVNNGTISGCTVTIDTSGSVSATGDKRAGGIAGWNKTNTIEGTCTVTDVFIEAGASLNNATIHAGGIVGTNESGSVSGTCTVSNCKINAQSTGYGVAYVGGIAGFNYKGSVSGGKVEDGTTVSATCGADGIASAGGIVGYNSSLEGVDDSSIDNDTCTITATDGEPTKASDEIGGEGGDPGSGAFAGTKIGYQAR
;
A
#
# COMPACT_ATOMS: atom_id res chain seq x y z
N MET A 1 -81.34 -5.52 0.31
CA MET A 1 -80.32 -6.51 -0.11
C MET A 1 -79.46 -6.02 -1.29
N GLN A 2 -79.15 -4.72 -1.42
CA GLN A 2 -78.37 -4.20 -2.56
C GLN A 2 -77.29 -3.15 -2.23
N ILE A 3 -77.08 -2.79 -0.96
CA ILE A 3 -76.01 -1.84 -0.56
C ILE A 3 -74.72 -2.58 -0.11
N ARG A 4 -74.79 -3.88 0.20
CA ARG A 4 -73.62 -4.67 0.63
C ARG A 4 -72.75 -5.25 -0.50
N LYS A 5 -73.19 -5.17 -1.77
CA LYS A 5 -72.39 -5.67 -2.91
C LYS A 5 -71.51 -4.61 -3.57
N TRP A 6 -71.74 -3.32 -3.31
CA TRP A 6 -70.95 -2.24 -3.91
C TRP A 6 -69.75 -1.79 -3.04
N LEU A 7 -69.78 -2.01 -1.72
CA LEU A 7 -68.61 -1.75 -0.87
C LEU A 7 -67.50 -2.81 -1.00
N ALA A 8 -67.84 -4.06 -1.34
CA ALA A 8 -66.85 -5.11 -1.54
C ALA A 8 -66.04 -4.94 -2.85
N LEU A 9 -66.64 -4.33 -3.88
CA LEU A 9 -65.96 -4.13 -5.17
C LEU A 9 -64.94 -2.96 -5.13
N LEU A 10 -65.18 -1.93 -4.31
CA LEU A 10 -64.25 -0.81 -4.16
C LEU A 10 -63.06 -1.11 -3.25
N VAL A 11 -63.20 -2.04 -2.29
CA VAL A 11 -62.08 -2.49 -1.44
C VAL A 11 -61.17 -3.47 -2.19
N SER A 12 -61.69 -4.26 -3.13
CA SER A 12 -60.86 -5.12 -3.99
C SER A 12 -60.11 -4.36 -5.09
N ALA A 13 -60.66 -3.25 -5.58
CA ALA A 13 -59.94 -2.39 -6.54
C ALA A 13 -58.82 -1.58 -5.87
N ALA A 14 -58.99 -1.15 -4.60
CA ALA A 14 -57.94 -0.46 -3.85
C ALA A 14 -56.80 -1.41 -3.43
N LEU A 15 -57.09 -2.67 -3.09
CA LEU A 15 -56.04 -3.66 -2.77
C LEU A 15 -55.28 -4.16 -4.01
N ALA A 16 -55.93 -4.22 -5.18
CA ALA A 16 -55.28 -4.56 -6.44
C ALA A 16 -54.42 -3.40 -7.01
N LEU A 17 -54.71 -2.15 -6.63
CA LEU A 17 -53.89 -0.98 -6.97
C LEU A 17 -52.79 -0.67 -5.93
N SER A 18 -52.90 -1.15 -4.69
CA SER A 18 -51.82 -1.04 -3.70
C SER A 18 -50.72 -2.10 -3.85
N LEU A 19 -50.95 -3.18 -4.61
CA LEU A 19 -49.92 -4.16 -5.00
C LEU A 19 -49.12 -3.74 -6.25
N LEU A 20 -49.54 -2.67 -6.95
CA LEU A 20 -48.86 -2.11 -8.13
C LEU A 20 -48.27 -0.71 -7.88
N ALA A 21 -48.31 -0.24 -6.64
CA ALA A 21 -47.73 1.04 -6.22
C ALA A 21 -46.81 0.86 -5.01
N GLY A 22 -45.78 0.00 -5.16
CA GLY A 22 -44.54 0.12 -4.40
C GLY A 22 -43.76 1.34 -4.90
N CYS A 23 -44.22 2.53 -4.57
CA CYS A 23 -43.51 3.78 -4.82
C CYS A 23 -42.26 3.87 -3.94
N GLY A 24 -41.13 3.50 -4.50
CA GLY A 24 -39.80 3.92 -4.10
C GLY A 24 -38.89 3.65 -5.28
N GLY A 25 -38.50 4.68 -6.03
CA GLY A 25 -37.72 4.59 -7.27
C GLY A 25 -36.27 4.14 -7.08
N GLY A 26 -36.04 3.07 -6.31
CA GLY A 26 -34.82 2.29 -6.31
C GLY A 26 -35.05 1.03 -7.17
N LYS A 27 -34.02 0.60 -7.91
CA LYS A 27 -34.04 -0.70 -8.58
C LYS A 27 -34.46 -1.79 -7.58
N ALA A 28 -35.24 -2.78 -8.01
CA ALA A 28 -35.52 -3.96 -7.20
C ALA A 28 -34.18 -4.53 -6.69
N LEU A 29 -34.10 -4.92 -5.43
CA LEU A 29 -32.82 -5.28 -4.82
C LEU A 29 -32.16 -6.50 -5.47
N SER A 30 -32.97 -7.43 -5.95
CA SER A 30 -32.55 -8.53 -6.82
C SER A 30 -31.83 -8.01 -8.08
N GLN A 31 -32.28 -6.89 -8.65
CA GLN A 31 -31.61 -6.20 -9.75
C GLN A 31 -30.23 -5.65 -9.36
N VAL A 32 -29.99 -5.28 -8.09
CA VAL A 32 -28.65 -4.84 -7.64
C VAL A 32 -27.68 -6.02 -7.63
N ILE A 33 -28.12 -7.19 -7.18
CA ILE A 33 -27.32 -8.42 -7.22
C ILE A 33 -27.09 -8.85 -8.67
N LEU A 34 -28.14 -8.78 -9.51
CA LEU A 34 -28.03 -9.07 -10.93
C LEU A 34 -27.05 -8.13 -11.61
N ASP A 35 -27.12 -6.81 -11.39
CA ASP A 35 -26.18 -5.83 -11.96
C ASP A 35 -24.72 -6.08 -11.52
N LEU A 36 -24.50 -6.72 -10.37
CA LEU A 36 -23.15 -7.09 -9.88
C LEU A 36 -22.60 -8.37 -10.52
N LEU A 37 -23.48 -9.30 -10.89
CA LEU A 37 -23.11 -10.61 -11.45
C LEU A 37 -23.21 -10.67 -12.97
N ASP A 38 -24.12 -9.90 -13.56
CA ASP A 38 -24.38 -9.87 -14.99
C ASP A 38 -23.15 -9.37 -15.75
N GLY A 39 -22.73 -10.13 -16.76
CA GLY A 39 -21.51 -9.89 -17.53
C GLY A 39 -20.20 -10.08 -16.76
N GLN A 40 -20.22 -10.44 -15.47
CA GLN A 40 -19.01 -10.66 -14.66
C GLN A 40 -18.31 -11.97 -15.05
N TYR A 41 -19.06 -12.99 -15.47
CA TYR A 41 -18.54 -14.28 -15.91
C TYR A 41 -19.08 -14.62 -17.30
N ALA A 42 -18.20 -14.87 -18.26
CA ALA A 42 -18.59 -15.12 -19.65
C ALA A 42 -19.36 -16.44 -19.85
N ASN A 43 -19.24 -17.36 -18.89
CA ASN A 43 -19.80 -18.71 -18.89
C ASN A 43 -20.98 -18.90 -17.94
N VAL A 44 -21.44 -17.85 -17.25
CA VAL A 44 -22.57 -17.93 -16.31
C VAL A 44 -23.65 -16.93 -16.74
N ALA A 45 -24.82 -17.44 -17.12
CA ALA A 45 -26.00 -16.62 -17.35
C ALA A 45 -26.77 -16.47 -16.03
N VAL A 46 -26.95 -15.25 -15.56
CA VAL A 46 -27.63 -14.97 -14.28
C VAL A 46 -28.94 -14.25 -14.55
N GLU A 47 -30.02 -14.68 -13.91
CA GLU A 47 -31.33 -14.02 -14.01
C GLU A 47 -32.09 -14.03 -12.68
N ILE A 48 -33.09 -13.15 -12.58
CA ILE A 48 -34.03 -13.19 -11.46
C ILE A 48 -35.10 -14.23 -11.78
N ASP A 49 -35.27 -15.19 -10.87
CA ASP A 49 -36.18 -16.32 -11.04
C ASP A 49 -37.39 -16.18 -10.09
N PRO A 50 -38.58 -15.85 -10.62
CA PRO A 50 -39.80 -15.71 -9.82
C PRO A 50 -40.28 -17.03 -9.19
N ASP A 51 -40.01 -18.16 -9.84
CA ASP A 51 -40.40 -19.47 -9.33
C ASP A 51 -39.51 -19.84 -8.14
N LEU A 52 -38.21 -19.56 -8.24
CA LEU A 52 -37.28 -19.71 -7.12
C LEU A 52 -37.63 -18.79 -5.93
N GLU A 53 -38.15 -17.59 -6.19
CA GLU A 53 -38.65 -16.71 -5.13
C GLU A 53 -39.90 -17.27 -4.46
N ALA A 54 -40.80 -17.89 -5.21
CA ALA A 54 -41.98 -18.56 -4.66
C ALA A 54 -41.56 -19.74 -3.75
N ASP A 55 -40.57 -20.52 -4.18
CA ASP A 55 -40.01 -21.63 -3.41
C ASP A 55 -39.33 -21.15 -2.12
N LEU A 56 -38.53 -20.09 -2.21
CA LEU A 56 -37.92 -19.46 -1.02
C LEU A 56 -38.97 -18.95 -0.04
N ARG A 57 -40.02 -18.30 -0.56
CA ARG A 57 -41.14 -17.81 0.27
C ARG A 57 -41.88 -18.94 0.95
N GLN A 58 -42.09 -20.07 0.26
CA GLN A 58 -42.67 -21.25 0.86
C GLN A 58 -41.77 -21.82 1.96
N ALA A 59 -40.47 -21.96 1.72
CA ALA A 59 -39.53 -22.49 2.71
C ALA A 59 -39.42 -21.62 3.97
N VAL A 60 -39.40 -20.29 3.82
CA VAL A 60 -39.43 -19.33 4.93
C VAL A 60 -40.76 -19.38 5.68
N HIS A 61 -41.86 -19.75 5.03
CA HIS A 61 -43.14 -19.95 5.72
C HIS A 61 -43.21 -21.27 6.50
N GLU A 62 -42.52 -22.31 6.03
CA GLU A 62 -42.50 -23.64 6.65
C GLU A 62 -41.49 -23.78 7.79
N GLY A 63 -40.48 -22.90 7.88
CA GLY A 63 -39.42 -22.95 8.89
C GLY A 63 -39.16 -21.61 9.57
N GLU A 64 -38.92 -21.65 10.89
CA GLU A 64 -38.62 -20.45 11.69
C GLU A 64 -37.10 -20.27 11.89
N THR A 65 -36.33 -21.36 11.76
CA THR A 65 -34.87 -21.40 11.92
C THR A 65 -34.14 -21.64 10.59
N GLU A 66 -32.84 -21.32 10.53
CA GLU A 66 -32.04 -21.57 9.33
C GLU A 66 -32.06 -23.04 8.91
N GLU A 67 -31.93 -23.95 9.88
CA GLU A 67 -31.94 -25.39 9.65
C GLU A 67 -33.29 -25.86 9.08
N GLU A 68 -34.41 -25.34 9.58
CA GLU A 68 -35.74 -25.68 9.07
C GLU A 68 -35.99 -25.13 7.66
N ILE A 69 -35.57 -23.88 7.39
CA ILE A 69 -35.70 -23.27 6.06
C ILE A 69 -34.85 -24.05 5.05
N ARG A 70 -33.61 -24.43 5.41
CA ARG A 70 -32.77 -25.27 4.55
C ARG A 70 -33.38 -26.65 4.30
N ALA A 71 -33.96 -27.28 5.31
CA ALA A 71 -34.64 -28.57 5.16
C ALA A 71 -35.88 -28.47 4.25
N ALA A 72 -36.64 -27.37 4.34
CA ALA A 72 -37.76 -27.10 3.45
C ALA A 72 -37.30 -26.87 2.00
N LEU A 73 -36.24 -26.07 1.79
CA LEU A 73 -35.64 -25.89 0.47
C LEU A 73 -35.10 -27.19 -0.12
N GLU A 74 -34.46 -28.04 0.67
CA GLU A 74 -33.97 -29.35 0.20
C GLU A 74 -35.12 -30.26 -0.27
N LYS A 75 -36.30 -30.16 0.34
CA LYS A 75 -37.49 -30.89 -0.10
C LYS A 75 -38.09 -30.34 -1.40
N ILE A 76 -38.00 -29.03 -1.61
CA ILE A 76 -38.56 -28.34 -2.79
C ILE A 76 -37.61 -28.45 -3.99
N LEU A 77 -36.35 -28.08 -3.80
CA LEU A 77 -35.32 -28.00 -4.85
C LEU A 77 -34.54 -29.31 -5.02
N GLY A 78 -34.61 -30.21 -4.05
CA GLY A 78 -33.86 -31.46 -4.01
C GLY A 78 -32.48 -31.34 -3.38
N SER A 79 -31.88 -32.50 -3.10
CA SER A 79 -30.48 -32.63 -2.67
C SER A 79 -29.57 -32.54 -3.89
N GLY A 80 -29.31 -31.31 -4.35
CA GLY A 80 -28.38 -31.04 -5.43
C GLY A 80 -26.93 -31.40 -5.08
N VAL A 81 -26.00 -31.16 -6.02
CA VAL A 81 -24.57 -31.17 -5.68
C VAL A 81 -24.27 -30.01 -4.73
N SER A 82 -23.17 -30.08 -3.98
CA SER A 82 -22.75 -28.95 -3.15
C SER A 82 -22.54 -27.73 -4.05
N PHE A 83 -23.09 -26.57 -3.66
CA PHE A 83 -22.90 -25.34 -4.42
C PHE A 83 -21.43 -25.00 -4.64
N ARG A 84 -20.55 -25.36 -3.69
CA ARG A 84 -19.10 -25.19 -3.83
C ARG A 84 -18.44 -26.13 -4.85
N LEU A 85 -19.14 -27.17 -5.28
CA LEU A 85 -18.68 -28.21 -6.19
C LEU A 85 -19.46 -28.23 -7.50
N ILE A 86 -20.28 -27.22 -7.79
CA ILE A 86 -21.09 -27.17 -9.02
C ILE A 86 -20.23 -27.19 -10.30
N GLY A 87 -18.97 -26.71 -10.23
CA GLY A 87 -18.00 -26.84 -11.32
C GLY A 87 -17.56 -28.27 -11.64
N ASP A 88 -17.79 -29.24 -10.75
CA ASP A 88 -17.58 -30.67 -10.97
C ASP A 88 -18.83 -31.41 -11.47
N GLY A 89 -19.96 -30.70 -11.52
CA GLY A 89 -21.25 -31.27 -11.88
C GLY A 89 -21.28 -31.76 -13.32
N GLN A 90 -22.12 -32.75 -13.56
CA GLN A 90 -22.50 -33.18 -14.90
C GLN A 90 -23.62 -32.28 -15.44
N GLN A 91 -23.84 -32.33 -16.75
CA GLN A 91 -24.96 -31.61 -17.37
C GLN A 91 -26.29 -31.96 -16.68
N GLY A 92 -27.04 -30.93 -16.28
CA GLY A 92 -28.30 -31.04 -15.56
C GLY A 92 -28.16 -31.12 -14.04
N ASP A 93 -26.95 -31.22 -13.50
CA ASP A 93 -26.75 -31.08 -12.06
C ASP A 93 -27.10 -29.66 -11.63
N SER A 94 -27.81 -29.56 -10.50
CA SER A 94 -28.14 -28.28 -9.87
C SER A 94 -27.57 -28.23 -8.46
N ALA A 95 -27.29 -27.01 -8.02
CA ALA A 95 -26.89 -26.71 -6.66
C ALA A 95 -27.46 -25.37 -6.23
N TRP A 96 -27.70 -25.22 -4.93
CA TRP A 96 -28.26 -23.98 -4.40
C TRP A 96 -27.55 -23.54 -3.12
N ASN A 97 -27.60 -22.24 -2.86
CA ASN A 97 -27.04 -21.64 -1.66
C ASN A 97 -27.98 -20.59 -1.07
N LEU A 98 -28.40 -20.82 0.17
CA LEU A 98 -29.16 -19.87 0.98
C LEU A 98 -28.23 -19.05 1.88
N ILE A 99 -28.45 -17.74 1.89
CA ILE A 99 -27.82 -16.78 2.80
C ILE A 99 -28.92 -16.06 3.57
N LEU A 100 -28.82 -16.11 4.90
CA LEU A 100 -29.66 -15.32 5.79
C LEU A 100 -28.83 -14.14 6.32
N TYR A 101 -29.24 -12.93 5.97
CA TYR A 101 -28.55 -11.72 6.37
C TYR A 101 -29.38 -10.96 7.41
N PRO A 102 -28.88 -10.78 8.64
CA PRO A 102 -29.60 -10.05 9.67
C PRO A 102 -29.55 -8.54 9.42
N GLY A 103 -30.68 -7.86 9.66
CA GLY A 103 -30.81 -6.41 9.56
C GLY A 103 -31.42 -5.91 8.25
N ASN A 104 -31.50 -4.60 8.14
CA ASN A 104 -32.41 -3.88 7.26
C ASN A 104 -31.68 -3.02 6.21
N ASP A 105 -30.39 -3.29 5.98
CA ASP A 105 -29.64 -2.75 4.83
C ASP A 105 -29.66 -3.75 3.67
N PRO A 106 -30.52 -3.54 2.66
CA PRO A 106 -30.64 -4.42 1.51
C PRO A 106 -29.34 -4.50 0.69
N ALA A 107 -28.61 -3.40 0.55
CA ALA A 107 -27.39 -3.35 -0.24
C ALA A 107 -26.23 -4.07 0.45
N ALA A 108 -26.17 -4.04 1.79
CA ALA A 108 -25.21 -4.84 2.55
C ALA A 108 -25.50 -6.34 2.43
N ALA A 109 -26.78 -6.74 2.45
CA ALA A 109 -27.19 -8.13 2.23
C ALA A 109 -26.77 -8.63 0.83
N ALA A 110 -27.03 -7.82 -0.21
CA ALA A 110 -26.61 -8.11 -1.59
C ALA A 110 -25.08 -8.28 -1.73
N ARG A 111 -24.29 -7.38 -1.12
CA ARG A 111 -22.82 -7.47 -1.12
C ARG A 111 -22.31 -8.71 -0.39
N SER A 112 -22.95 -9.09 0.71
CA SER A 112 -22.62 -10.31 1.44
C SER A 112 -22.84 -11.55 0.57
N ALA A 113 -23.98 -11.61 -0.14
CA ALA A 113 -24.28 -12.70 -1.04
C ALA A 113 -23.31 -12.79 -2.22
N PHE A 114 -23.04 -11.66 -2.88
CA PHE A 114 -22.05 -11.57 -3.94
C PHE A 114 -20.67 -12.06 -3.50
N THR A 115 -20.23 -11.70 -2.29
CA THR A 115 -18.89 -12.08 -1.78
C THR A 115 -18.75 -13.61 -1.66
N GLU A 116 -19.80 -14.30 -1.23
CA GLU A 116 -19.77 -15.76 -1.13
C GLU A 116 -19.87 -16.42 -2.51
N TRP A 117 -20.76 -15.96 -3.37
CA TRP A 117 -20.96 -16.59 -4.67
C TRP A 117 -19.85 -16.30 -5.66
N ASN A 118 -19.20 -15.14 -5.57
CA ASN A 118 -18.04 -14.81 -6.41
C ASN A 118 -16.89 -15.81 -6.24
N LYS A 119 -16.74 -16.44 -5.06
CA LYS A 119 -15.76 -17.52 -4.83
C LYS A 119 -16.10 -18.78 -5.62
N VAL A 120 -17.38 -19.05 -5.84
CA VAL A 120 -17.86 -20.23 -6.55
C VAL A 120 -17.93 -19.97 -8.05
N PHE A 121 -18.63 -18.93 -8.49
CA PHE A 121 -18.74 -18.59 -9.91
C PHE A 121 -17.39 -18.21 -10.52
N GLY A 122 -16.50 -17.57 -9.77
CA GLY A 122 -15.14 -17.30 -10.21
C GLY A 122 -14.24 -18.54 -10.34
N SER A 123 -14.65 -19.70 -9.80
CA SER A 123 -13.91 -20.97 -9.91
C SER A 123 -14.55 -21.97 -10.87
N LEU A 124 -15.57 -21.55 -11.63
CA LEU A 124 -16.21 -22.38 -12.64
C LEU A 124 -15.33 -22.54 -13.90
N PRO A 125 -15.20 -23.76 -14.45
CA PRO A 125 -14.55 -24.01 -15.73
C PRO A 125 -15.03 -23.08 -16.85
N ARG A 126 -14.11 -22.38 -17.52
CA ARG A 126 -14.44 -21.38 -18.56
C ARG A 126 -15.05 -21.98 -19.83
N ASP A 127 -14.75 -23.23 -20.12
CA ASP A 127 -15.31 -23.98 -21.24
C ASP A 127 -16.67 -24.64 -20.90
N GLY A 128 -17.08 -24.58 -19.62
CA GLY A 128 -18.43 -24.93 -19.18
C GLY A 128 -19.44 -23.83 -19.51
N GLN A 129 -20.72 -24.16 -19.38
CA GLN A 129 -21.84 -23.21 -19.43
C GLN A 129 -22.77 -23.48 -18.25
N TYR A 130 -23.16 -22.40 -17.57
CA TYR A 130 -23.95 -22.47 -16.35
C TYR A 130 -25.06 -21.43 -16.40
N SER A 131 -26.22 -21.78 -15.85
CA SER A 131 -27.32 -20.86 -15.58
C SER A 131 -27.46 -20.67 -14.07
N ALA A 132 -27.89 -19.49 -13.64
CA ALA A 132 -28.14 -19.19 -12.24
C ALA A 132 -29.40 -18.36 -12.06
N GLY A 133 -30.38 -18.92 -11.37
CA GLY A 133 -31.57 -18.23 -10.89
C GLY A 133 -31.33 -17.58 -9.54
N LEU A 134 -31.80 -16.35 -9.37
CA LEU A 134 -31.68 -15.57 -8.15
C LEU A 134 -33.05 -15.23 -7.56
N ALA A 135 -33.16 -15.40 -6.25
CA ALA A 135 -34.33 -15.01 -5.47
C ALA A 135 -33.91 -14.28 -4.19
N MET A 136 -34.70 -13.30 -3.79
CA MET A 136 -34.48 -12.56 -2.56
C MET A 136 -35.80 -12.18 -1.90
N LEU A 137 -35.88 -12.42 -0.60
CA LEU A 137 -37.06 -12.17 0.22
C LEU A 137 -36.70 -11.38 1.48
N GLU A 138 -37.41 -10.28 1.72
CA GLU A 138 -37.37 -9.59 3.00
C GLU A 138 -38.16 -10.38 4.05
N THR A 139 -37.56 -10.58 5.22
CA THR A 139 -38.12 -11.28 6.37
C THR A 139 -38.18 -10.35 7.57
N GLU A 140 -38.88 -10.73 8.64
CA GLU A 140 -38.97 -9.91 9.85
C GLU A 140 -37.61 -9.61 10.49
N ASN A 141 -36.60 -10.47 10.27
CA ASN A 141 -35.27 -10.37 10.87
C ASN A 141 -34.17 -9.98 9.87
N GLY A 142 -34.51 -9.67 8.62
CA GLY A 142 -33.58 -9.20 7.60
C GLY A 142 -33.90 -9.73 6.21
N TYR A 143 -32.95 -10.41 5.56
CA TYR A 143 -33.13 -10.90 4.20
C TYR A 143 -32.74 -12.37 4.05
N ALA A 144 -33.55 -13.12 3.32
CA ALA A 144 -33.21 -14.43 2.80
C ALA A 144 -32.86 -14.30 1.31
N ILE A 145 -31.68 -14.77 0.93
CA ILE A 145 -31.14 -14.66 -0.42
C ILE A 145 -30.79 -16.06 -0.90
N LEU A 146 -31.31 -16.46 -2.06
CA LEU A 146 -31.12 -17.77 -2.63
C LEU A 146 -30.58 -17.65 -4.05
N VAL A 147 -29.58 -18.46 -4.35
CA VAL A 147 -29.13 -18.73 -5.72
C VAL A 147 -29.28 -20.21 -6.00
N GLN A 148 -29.78 -20.56 -7.18
CA GLN A 148 -29.74 -21.91 -7.72
C GLN A 148 -28.96 -21.87 -9.03
N ALA A 149 -27.89 -22.64 -9.12
CA ALA A 149 -27.08 -22.77 -10.32
C ALA A 149 -27.27 -24.16 -10.93
N THR A 150 -27.29 -24.21 -12.26
CA THR A 150 -27.44 -25.45 -13.05
C THR A 150 -26.30 -25.55 -14.07
N VAL A 151 -25.78 -26.76 -14.25
CA VAL A 151 -24.77 -27.06 -15.28
C VAL A 151 -25.46 -27.29 -16.61
N GLU A 152 -25.40 -26.32 -17.52
CA GLU A 152 -25.92 -26.47 -18.89
C GLU A 152 -24.95 -27.30 -19.76
N GLN A 153 -23.65 -27.08 -19.55
CA GLN A 153 -22.58 -27.84 -20.16
C GLN A 153 -21.41 -27.95 -19.17
N PRO A 154 -20.94 -29.16 -18.81
CA PRO A 154 -19.78 -29.31 -17.93
C PRO A 154 -18.52 -28.85 -18.67
N GLY A 155 -17.64 -28.15 -17.95
CA GLY A 155 -16.31 -27.81 -18.46
C GLY A 155 -15.24 -28.81 -18.03
N SER A 156 -14.07 -28.73 -18.66
CA SER A 156 -12.92 -29.56 -18.31
C SER A 156 -12.10 -28.91 -17.20
N ARG A 157 -11.88 -29.64 -16.10
CA ARG A 157 -10.88 -29.27 -15.09
C ARG A 157 -9.50 -29.70 -15.58
N ASP A 158 -8.85 -28.88 -16.41
CA ASP A 158 -7.43 -29.05 -16.73
C ASP A 158 -6.57 -27.88 -16.22
N ASP A 159 -7.16 -27.06 -15.35
CA ASP A 159 -6.62 -25.78 -14.90
C ASP A 159 -6.48 -25.88 -13.38
N GLY A 160 -5.29 -25.61 -12.83
CA GLY A 160 -5.08 -25.48 -11.38
C GLY A 160 -5.99 -24.39 -10.78
N PRO A 161 -5.95 -24.12 -9.46
CA PRO A 161 -6.83 -23.09 -8.87
C PRO A 161 -6.74 -21.80 -9.68
N ASP A 162 -7.83 -21.45 -10.35
CA ASP A 162 -7.83 -20.40 -11.35
C ASP A 162 -7.47 -19.06 -10.70
N ASP A 163 -6.64 -18.31 -11.42
CA ASP A 163 -6.21 -16.98 -11.04
C ASP A 163 -7.44 -16.04 -11.03
N LEU A 164 -7.94 -15.69 -9.85
CA LEU A 164 -8.95 -14.64 -9.72
C LEU A 164 -8.28 -13.31 -10.05
N VAL A 165 -8.46 -12.84 -11.28
CA VAL A 165 -7.85 -11.62 -11.79
C VAL A 165 -8.86 -10.46 -11.82
N VAL A 166 -8.58 -9.44 -11.02
CA VAL A 166 -9.26 -8.15 -11.01
C VAL A 166 -8.48 -7.16 -11.87
N LYS A 167 -9.15 -6.47 -12.79
CA LYS A 167 -8.56 -5.33 -13.51
C LYS A 167 -8.95 -4.03 -12.83
N GLY A 168 -7.95 -3.21 -12.52
CA GLY A 168 -8.13 -1.82 -12.11
C GLY A 168 -7.64 -0.87 -13.20
N THR A 169 -7.76 0.43 -12.95
CA THR A 169 -7.23 1.46 -13.85
C THR A 169 -5.70 1.42 -13.83
N GLY A 170 -5.10 0.90 -14.90
CA GLY A 170 -3.64 0.85 -15.05
C GLY A 170 -2.94 -0.26 -14.26
N PHE A 171 -3.67 -1.23 -13.70
CA PHE A 171 -3.07 -2.40 -13.05
C PHE A 171 -3.98 -3.63 -13.10
N THR A 172 -3.38 -4.79 -12.89
CA THR A 172 -4.05 -6.09 -12.79
C THR A 172 -3.71 -6.72 -11.45
N TYR A 173 -4.71 -7.10 -10.65
CA TYR A 173 -4.55 -7.78 -9.36
C TYR A 173 -5.01 -9.23 -9.46
N ASN A 174 -4.08 -10.17 -9.30
CA ASN A 174 -4.37 -11.58 -9.11
C ASN A 174 -4.54 -11.85 -7.60
N VAL A 175 -5.78 -12.03 -7.18
CA VAL A 175 -6.17 -12.27 -5.78
C VAL A 175 -5.64 -13.61 -5.31
N THR A 176 -5.73 -14.65 -6.14
CA THR A 176 -5.28 -16.02 -5.81
C THR A 176 -3.78 -16.07 -5.55
N LYS A 177 -2.98 -15.42 -6.40
CA LYS A 177 -1.52 -15.36 -6.27
C LYS A 177 -1.02 -14.25 -5.36
N LYS A 178 -1.90 -13.38 -4.87
CA LYS A 178 -1.55 -12.14 -4.17
C LYS A 178 -0.52 -11.29 -4.94
N THR A 179 -0.71 -11.14 -6.26
CA THR A 179 0.20 -10.35 -7.09
C THR A 179 -0.50 -9.22 -7.81
N ILE A 180 0.09 -8.03 -7.82
CA ILE A 180 -0.37 -6.88 -8.59
C ILE A 180 0.68 -6.58 -9.66
N THR A 181 0.25 -6.43 -10.90
CA THR A 181 1.06 -5.91 -12.00
C THR A 181 0.56 -4.53 -12.35
N VAL A 182 1.40 -3.52 -12.21
CA VAL A 182 1.08 -2.14 -12.62
C VAL A 182 1.51 -1.98 -14.07
N GLU A 183 0.52 -1.84 -14.95
CA GLU A 183 0.74 -1.65 -16.38
C GLU A 183 1.27 -0.25 -16.68
N LEU A 184 1.81 -0.06 -17.89
CA LEU A 184 2.37 1.20 -18.36
C LEU A 184 1.27 2.25 -18.63
N ASP A 185 0.66 2.72 -17.55
CA ASP A 185 -0.24 3.86 -17.50
C ASP A 185 0.26 4.80 -16.40
N SER A 186 0.46 6.07 -16.75
CA SER A 186 0.81 7.15 -15.83
C SER A 186 -0.03 7.21 -14.55
N LYS A 187 -1.25 6.64 -14.58
CA LYS A 187 -2.17 6.62 -13.46
C LYS A 187 -2.14 5.34 -12.63
N GLY A 188 -1.61 4.22 -13.14
CA GLY A 188 -1.74 2.91 -12.49
C GLY A 188 -1.19 2.89 -11.06
N MET A 189 -0.02 3.45 -10.85
CA MET A 189 0.59 3.59 -9.53
C MET A 189 -0.15 4.59 -8.65
N GLN A 190 -0.55 5.73 -9.23
CA GLN A 190 -1.28 6.76 -8.49
C GLN A 190 -2.62 6.21 -7.97
N GLU A 191 -3.33 5.46 -8.81
CA GLU A 191 -4.62 4.84 -8.50
C GLU A 191 -4.50 3.72 -7.46
N LEU A 192 -3.45 2.89 -7.57
CA LEU A 192 -3.22 1.79 -6.65
C LEU A 192 -2.96 2.26 -5.22
N PHE A 193 -2.13 3.30 -5.05
CA PHE A 193 -1.69 3.74 -3.72
C PHE A 193 -2.48 4.92 -3.15
N PHE A 194 -2.94 5.87 -3.97
CA PHE A 194 -3.37 7.18 -3.48
C PHE A 194 -4.79 7.61 -3.90
N SER A 195 -5.32 7.13 -5.03
CA SER A 195 -6.72 7.36 -5.37
C SER A 195 -7.65 6.44 -4.56
N ASN A 196 -8.94 6.74 -4.50
CA ASN A 196 -9.91 5.80 -3.95
C ASN A 196 -10.09 4.68 -5.00
N PRO A 197 -9.39 3.55 -4.89
CA PRO A 197 -9.36 2.54 -5.92
C PRO A 197 -10.76 1.96 -5.99
N ASP A 198 -11.07 1.38 -7.14
CA ASP A 198 -12.22 0.48 -7.25
C ASP A 198 -12.22 -0.48 -6.04
N THR A 199 -13.38 -0.75 -5.43
CA THR A 199 -13.53 -1.41 -4.11
C THR A 199 -12.78 -2.75 -3.97
N LYS A 200 -12.35 -3.32 -5.10
CA LYS A 200 -11.70 -4.61 -5.26
C LYS A 200 -10.26 -4.69 -4.74
N VAL A 201 -9.54 -3.57 -4.54
CA VAL A 201 -8.16 -3.55 -3.99
C VAL A 201 -8.09 -2.82 -2.64
N GLU A 202 -9.21 -2.27 -2.19
CA GLU A 202 -9.31 -1.47 -0.98
C GLU A 202 -8.88 -2.27 0.26
N ALA A 203 -9.30 -3.53 0.37
CA ALA A 203 -8.94 -4.40 1.48
C ALA A 203 -7.41 -4.64 1.56
N ALA A 204 -6.77 -4.91 0.43
CA ALA A 204 -5.33 -5.07 0.33
C ALA A 204 -4.60 -3.80 0.77
N ARG A 205 -5.01 -2.65 0.23
CA ARG A 205 -4.43 -1.35 0.55
C ARG A 205 -4.60 -0.97 2.03
N ASN A 206 -5.80 -1.17 2.58
CA ASN A 206 -6.11 -0.87 3.98
C ASN A 206 -5.33 -1.78 4.94
N ASN A 207 -4.88 -2.95 4.47
CA ASN A 207 -3.96 -3.81 5.19
C ASN A 207 -2.48 -3.60 4.80
N GLY A 208 -2.13 -2.47 4.18
CA GLY A 208 -0.75 -2.14 3.85
C GLY A 208 -0.12 -3.03 2.76
N PHE A 209 -0.93 -3.75 1.99
CA PHE A 209 -0.50 -4.75 1.01
C PHE A 209 0.24 -5.96 1.61
N GLU A 210 -0.11 -6.36 2.84
CA GLU A 210 0.45 -7.56 3.48
C GLU A 210 0.41 -8.79 2.56
N ASP A 211 1.55 -9.48 2.44
CA ASP A 211 1.79 -10.64 1.56
C ASP A 211 1.53 -10.40 0.05
N ILE A 212 1.45 -9.16 -0.41
CA ILE A 212 1.19 -8.84 -1.83
C ILE A 212 2.49 -8.41 -2.53
N ILE A 213 2.77 -9.03 -3.68
CA ILE A 213 3.87 -8.64 -4.56
C ILE A 213 3.34 -7.71 -5.65
N ILE A 214 3.81 -6.47 -5.64
CA ILE A 214 3.50 -5.43 -6.62
C ILE A 214 4.69 -5.30 -7.57
N THR A 215 4.47 -5.59 -8.85
CA THR A 215 5.47 -5.47 -9.91
C THR A 215 5.17 -4.27 -10.80
N LEU A 216 6.11 -3.36 -10.93
CA LEU A 216 6.05 -2.26 -11.89
C LEU A 216 6.65 -2.72 -13.21
N LYS A 217 5.87 -2.63 -14.28
CA LYS A 217 6.40 -2.84 -15.63
C LYS A 217 7.42 -1.77 -15.99
N THR A 218 8.33 -2.12 -16.89
CA THR A 218 9.31 -1.17 -17.44
C THR A 218 8.58 0.06 -18.00
N GLY A 219 8.92 1.27 -17.55
CA GLY A 219 8.19 2.49 -17.91
C GLY A 219 8.37 3.63 -16.92
N THR A 220 7.60 4.71 -17.09
CA THR A 220 7.63 5.87 -16.19
C THR A 220 6.26 6.08 -15.54
N TYR A 221 6.26 6.20 -14.22
CA TYR A 221 5.10 6.46 -13.37
C TYR A 221 5.24 7.84 -12.72
N SER A 222 4.12 8.49 -12.40
CA SER A 222 4.13 9.77 -11.68
C SER A 222 3.34 9.64 -10.39
N VAL A 223 3.93 10.12 -9.29
CA VAL A 223 3.34 10.09 -7.96
C VAL A 223 3.52 11.44 -7.29
N ASN A 224 2.45 11.98 -6.70
CA ASN A 224 2.44 13.31 -6.11
C ASN A 224 2.04 13.34 -4.62
N ASP A 225 1.84 12.18 -4.00
CA ASP A 225 1.55 12.05 -2.57
C ASP A 225 2.31 10.84 -2.00
N THR A 226 2.16 10.64 -0.70
CA THR A 226 2.83 9.60 0.08
C THR A 226 1.84 8.59 0.61
N PHE A 227 2.22 7.31 0.57
CA PHE A 227 1.38 6.24 1.08
C PHE A 227 1.43 6.28 2.60
N LYS A 228 0.31 6.62 3.23
CA LYS A 228 0.27 6.95 4.67
C LYS A 228 0.20 5.72 5.58
N MET A 229 -0.30 4.59 5.07
CA MET A 229 -0.34 3.34 5.81
C MET A 229 1.06 2.69 5.82
N PRO A 230 1.45 1.96 6.88
CA PRO A 230 2.66 1.17 6.86
C PRO A 230 2.60 0.15 5.70
N PHE A 231 3.58 0.22 4.80
CA PHE A 231 3.68 -0.71 3.68
C PHE A 231 4.29 -2.03 4.13
N LYS A 232 3.56 -3.13 3.94
CA LYS A 232 3.90 -4.50 4.35
C LYS A 232 4.13 -5.45 3.17
N GLY A 233 3.86 -5.00 1.95
CA GLY A 233 4.01 -5.81 0.74
C GLY A 233 5.43 -5.81 0.19
N THR A 234 5.58 -6.38 -0.99
CA THR A 234 6.79 -6.24 -1.82
C THR A 234 6.48 -5.32 -2.99
N LEU A 235 7.24 -4.24 -3.16
CA LEU A 235 7.21 -3.42 -4.37
C LEU A 235 8.51 -3.63 -5.13
N GLN A 236 8.42 -4.16 -6.36
CA GLN A 236 9.57 -4.42 -7.21
C GLN A 236 9.42 -3.77 -8.58
N GLY A 237 10.50 -3.19 -9.09
CA GLY A 237 10.57 -2.66 -10.45
C GLY A 237 11.18 -3.66 -11.43
N GLU A 238 10.58 -3.80 -12.62
CA GLU A 238 11.32 -4.35 -13.75
C GLU A 238 12.45 -3.40 -14.17
N SER A 239 13.47 -3.92 -14.85
CA SER A 239 14.61 -3.11 -15.31
C SER A 239 14.14 -1.91 -16.15
N GLY A 240 14.41 -0.70 -15.67
CA GLY A 240 14.00 0.55 -16.32
C GLY A 240 12.64 1.11 -15.85
N ALA A 241 11.96 0.47 -14.90
CA ALA A 241 10.84 1.08 -14.20
C ALA A 241 11.32 2.31 -13.42
N THR A 242 10.67 3.44 -13.65
CA THR A 242 11.02 4.75 -13.09
C THR A 242 9.80 5.42 -12.46
N ILE A 243 9.93 5.90 -11.24
CA ILE A 243 8.88 6.63 -10.52
C ILE A 243 9.32 8.09 -10.42
N THR A 244 8.53 8.99 -10.97
CA THR A 244 8.73 10.44 -10.81
C THR A 244 7.92 10.94 -9.63
N LEU A 245 8.59 11.39 -8.58
CA LEU A 245 7.99 12.00 -7.40
C LEU A 245 7.94 13.52 -7.54
N THR A 246 6.78 14.12 -7.30
CA THR A 246 6.58 15.58 -7.35
C THR A 246 6.09 16.16 -6.01
N GLY A 247 6.18 15.41 -4.91
CA GLY A 247 5.71 15.87 -3.60
C GLY A 247 5.64 14.78 -2.53
N GLY A 248 5.07 15.12 -1.38
CA GLY A 248 4.95 14.21 -0.23
C GLY A 248 6.24 14.11 0.58
N SER A 249 6.34 13.12 1.48
CA SER A 249 7.54 12.82 2.29
C SER A 249 8.35 11.62 1.78
N GLY A 250 8.06 11.18 0.55
CA GLY A 250 8.57 9.96 -0.08
C GLY A 250 7.44 9.18 -0.72
N LEU A 251 7.79 8.08 -1.39
CA LEU A 251 6.80 7.11 -1.89
C LEU A 251 5.97 6.53 -0.73
N PHE A 252 6.65 6.14 0.36
CA PHE A 252 6.04 5.60 1.57
C PHE A 252 6.27 6.51 2.78
N ALA A 253 5.25 6.72 3.62
CA ALA A 253 5.46 7.37 4.91
C ALA A 253 6.26 6.43 5.81
N GLN A 254 5.94 5.15 5.75
CA GLN A 254 6.58 4.10 6.51
C GLN A 254 6.55 2.77 5.74
N ILE A 255 7.67 2.06 5.73
CA ILE A 255 7.76 0.64 5.40
C ILE A 255 7.77 -0.14 6.73
N ALA A 256 6.90 -1.14 6.85
CA ALA A 256 6.78 -2.02 8.01
C ALA A 256 7.89 -3.09 8.01
N ASP A 257 8.02 -3.84 9.11
CA ASP A 257 9.12 -4.80 9.29
C ASP A 257 9.17 -5.90 8.20
N ASP A 258 8.02 -6.26 7.64
CA ASP A 258 7.80 -7.23 6.57
C ASP A 258 7.78 -6.60 5.17
N GLY A 259 7.76 -5.27 5.07
CA GLY A 259 7.72 -4.56 3.80
C GLY A 259 9.06 -4.63 3.06
N THR A 260 9.01 -4.81 1.75
CA THR A 260 10.20 -4.85 0.88
C THR A 260 10.03 -3.92 -0.31
N VAL A 261 11.04 -3.11 -0.60
CA VAL A 261 11.10 -2.25 -1.79
C VAL A 261 12.39 -2.51 -2.54
N GLU A 262 12.30 -2.94 -3.79
CA GLU A 262 13.47 -3.35 -4.55
C GLU A 262 13.48 -2.91 -6.02
N ASN A 263 14.68 -2.69 -6.55
CA ASN A 263 14.93 -2.49 -7.99
C ASN A 263 14.14 -1.32 -8.62
N LEU A 264 13.98 -0.22 -7.88
CA LEU A 264 13.28 0.99 -8.36
C LEU A 264 14.26 2.06 -8.82
N ASN A 265 13.96 2.69 -9.96
CA ASN A 265 14.51 4.01 -10.26
C ASN A 265 13.51 5.07 -9.82
N ILE A 266 13.98 6.09 -9.11
CA ILE A 266 13.16 7.18 -8.61
C ILE A 266 13.78 8.49 -9.08
N THR A 267 12.96 9.31 -9.73
CA THR A 267 13.29 10.69 -10.09
C THR A 267 12.52 11.63 -9.18
N VAL A 268 13.21 12.48 -8.42
CA VAL A 268 12.58 13.52 -7.62
C VAL A 268 12.54 14.81 -8.46
N ALA A 269 11.36 15.14 -8.99
CA ALA A 269 11.19 16.30 -9.87
C ALA A 269 10.84 17.59 -9.11
N ASP A 270 10.33 17.46 -7.88
CA ASP A 270 9.99 18.58 -6.98
C ASP A 270 10.43 18.26 -5.54
N THR A 271 10.08 19.10 -4.58
CA THR A 271 10.48 18.97 -3.19
C THR A 271 9.69 17.87 -2.49
N ILE A 272 10.40 16.82 -2.07
CA ILE A 272 9.94 15.84 -1.10
C ILE A 272 10.17 16.43 0.27
N SER A 273 9.10 16.70 1.01
CA SER A 273 9.22 17.23 2.36
C SER A 273 8.21 16.67 3.34
N ASN A 274 8.65 16.57 4.59
CA ASN A 274 7.78 16.32 5.72
C ASN A 274 7.86 17.50 6.68
N GLY A 275 6.78 18.30 6.74
CA GLY A 275 6.68 19.51 7.55
C GLY A 275 6.44 19.30 9.05
N SER A 276 6.09 18.10 9.52
CA SER A 276 5.74 17.83 10.94
C SER A 276 6.90 18.01 11.92
N ASP A 277 6.66 18.21 13.22
CA ASP A 277 7.74 18.45 14.20
C ASP A 277 8.79 17.32 14.29
N SER A 278 8.43 16.09 13.90
CA SER A 278 9.32 14.93 13.80
C SER A 278 9.51 14.44 12.37
N GLY A 279 9.47 15.36 11.40
CA GLY A 279 9.52 15.07 9.97
C GLY A 279 10.67 14.14 9.57
N LYS A 280 10.31 13.04 8.91
CA LYS A 280 11.28 12.19 8.22
C LYS A 280 10.95 12.19 6.74
N ALA A 281 11.95 12.43 5.91
CA ALA A 281 11.80 12.49 4.46
C ALA A 281 12.90 11.69 3.78
N GLY A 282 12.48 10.86 2.81
CA GLY A 282 13.37 10.21 1.86
C GLY A 282 12.61 9.76 0.64
N ALA A 283 13.26 9.65 -0.52
CA ALA A 283 12.55 9.43 -1.78
C ALA A 283 11.77 8.10 -1.75
N VAL A 284 12.35 7.04 -1.19
CA VAL A 284 11.65 5.76 -1.00
C VAL A 284 10.73 5.83 0.22
N ALA A 285 11.26 6.20 1.39
CA ALA A 285 10.48 6.17 2.62
C ALA A 285 10.83 7.29 3.63
N GLY A 286 9.83 7.77 4.36
CA GLY A 286 10.06 8.55 5.57
C GLY A 286 10.73 7.72 6.67
N VAL A 287 10.13 6.56 6.97
CA VAL A 287 10.65 5.57 7.94
C VAL A 287 10.78 4.21 7.27
N ASN A 288 11.95 3.59 7.40
CA ASN A 288 12.17 2.21 7.02
C ASN A 288 12.30 1.32 8.25
N ASN A 289 11.38 0.37 8.40
CA ASN A 289 11.54 -0.77 9.31
C ASN A 289 11.71 -2.09 8.54
N GLY A 290 11.52 -2.08 7.21
CA GLY A 290 11.63 -3.24 6.34
C GLY A 290 12.92 -3.23 5.52
N THR A 291 12.90 -3.81 4.34
CA THR A 291 14.08 -3.90 3.47
C THR A 291 13.95 -2.98 2.25
N ILE A 292 14.98 -2.19 1.99
CA ILE A 292 15.13 -1.44 0.75
C ILE A 292 16.40 -1.90 0.04
N SER A 293 16.30 -2.31 -1.23
CA SER A 293 17.46 -2.80 -1.98
C SER A 293 17.45 -2.39 -3.45
N GLY A 294 18.64 -2.26 -4.06
CA GLY A 294 18.75 -2.05 -5.51
C GLY A 294 18.07 -0.78 -6.05
N CYS A 295 17.84 0.23 -5.21
CA CYS A 295 17.11 1.43 -5.60
C CYS A 295 18.06 2.55 -6.05
N THR A 296 17.72 3.21 -7.15
CA THR A 296 18.43 4.39 -7.65
C THR A 296 17.56 5.63 -7.49
N VAL A 297 18.07 6.67 -6.86
CA VAL A 297 17.42 7.97 -6.72
C VAL A 297 18.24 9.02 -7.46
N THR A 298 17.59 9.74 -8.36
CA THR A 298 18.14 10.92 -9.03
C THR A 298 17.20 12.09 -8.77
N ILE A 299 17.74 13.26 -8.46
CA ILE A 299 16.93 14.47 -8.32
C ILE A 299 17.10 15.32 -9.58
N ASP A 300 15.98 15.74 -10.16
CA ASP A 300 16.01 16.72 -11.25
C ASP A 300 16.48 18.07 -10.70
N THR A 301 16.97 18.95 -11.57
CA THR A 301 17.52 20.29 -11.26
C THR A 301 16.66 21.17 -10.34
N SER A 302 15.35 20.92 -10.23
CA SER A 302 14.42 21.61 -9.32
C SER A 302 14.01 20.83 -8.07
N GLY A 303 14.31 19.54 -7.99
CA GLY A 303 13.88 18.69 -6.89
C GLY A 303 14.77 18.80 -5.65
N SER A 304 14.26 18.31 -4.52
CA SER A 304 15.03 18.19 -3.28
C SER A 304 14.39 17.20 -2.31
N VAL A 305 15.18 16.68 -1.37
CA VAL A 305 14.64 15.98 -0.18
C VAL A 305 14.90 16.88 1.04
N SER A 306 13.82 17.40 1.62
CA SER A 306 13.88 18.40 2.68
C SER A 306 13.10 17.99 3.93
N ALA A 307 13.64 18.29 5.11
CA ALA A 307 12.97 18.07 6.38
C ALA A 307 13.18 19.29 7.31
N THR A 308 12.12 20.10 7.57
CA THR A 308 12.13 21.35 8.41
C THR A 308 11.76 21.31 9.94
N GLY A 309 12.62 21.02 10.93
CA GLY A 309 12.25 20.79 12.36
C GLY A 309 13.19 19.81 13.07
N ASP A 310 12.70 19.02 14.05
CA ASP A 310 13.46 17.93 14.71
C ASP A 310 13.58 16.69 13.79
N LYS A 311 14.49 16.77 12.81
CA LYS A 311 14.25 16.12 11.51
C LYS A 311 15.40 15.36 10.90
N ARG A 312 14.99 14.43 10.03
CA ARG A 312 15.84 13.43 9.41
C ARG A 312 15.56 13.41 7.91
N ALA A 313 16.55 13.77 7.09
CA ALA A 313 16.46 13.74 5.64
C ALA A 313 17.50 12.78 5.07
N GLY A 314 17.09 11.89 4.17
CA GLY A 314 18.04 11.10 3.39
C GLY A 314 17.55 10.76 2.00
N GLY A 315 18.47 10.55 1.06
CA GLY A 315 18.12 10.33 -0.35
C GLY A 315 17.18 9.13 -0.53
N ILE A 316 17.44 8.03 0.17
CA ILE A 316 16.58 6.83 0.17
C ILE A 316 15.55 6.90 1.28
N ALA A 317 16.02 7.06 2.53
CA ALA A 317 15.14 7.05 3.70
C ALA A 317 15.45 8.18 4.68
N GLY A 318 14.41 8.73 5.32
CA GLY A 318 14.62 9.68 6.42
C GLY A 318 15.19 8.99 7.67
N TRP A 319 14.62 7.85 8.05
CA TRP A 319 15.02 7.09 9.23
C TRP A 319 14.96 5.59 8.96
N ASN A 320 16.10 4.91 8.98
CA ASN A 320 16.21 3.46 9.02
C ASN A 320 16.27 2.99 10.48
N LYS A 321 15.30 2.20 10.95
CA LYS A 321 15.10 1.96 12.39
C LYS A 321 15.39 0.54 12.89
N THR A 322 15.18 -0.49 12.08
CA THR A 322 15.29 -1.87 12.57
C THR A 322 15.93 -2.83 11.58
N ASN A 323 15.99 -2.46 10.30
CA ASN A 323 16.27 -3.41 9.23
C ASN A 323 17.19 -2.77 8.18
N THR A 324 17.23 -3.31 6.96
CA THR A 324 18.36 -3.08 6.05
C THR A 324 18.04 -2.15 4.88
N ILE A 325 19.00 -1.28 4.57
CA ILE A 325 19.18 -0.69 3.24
C ILE A 325 20.41 -1.37 2.65
N GLU A 326 20.23 -2.14 1.58
CA GLU A 326 21.27 -3.05 1.10
C GLU A 326 21.35 -3.17 -0.43
N GLY A 327 22.29 -4.01 -0.90
CA GLY A 327 22.53 -4.20 -2.33
C GLY A 327 23.16 -2.97 -2.97
N THR A 328 22.77 -2.67 -4.22
CA THR A 328 23.29 -1.52 -4.98
C THR A 328 22.29 -0.37 -4.94
N CYS A 329 22.33 0.43 -3.88
CA CYS A 329 21.56 1.67 -3.81
C CYS A 329 22.38 2.84 -4.31
N THR A 330 21.81 3.72 -5.14
CA THR A 330 22.54 4.88 -5.70
C THR A 330 21.74 6.16 -5.50
N VAL A 331 22.41 7.25 -5.11
CA VAL A 331 21.82 8.58 -4.96
C VAL A 331 22.70 9.59 -5.70
N THR A 332 22.17 10.22 -6.77
CA THR A 332 22.94 11.17 -7.59
C THR A 332 22.23 12.50 -7.85
N ASP A 333 23.01 13.58 -7.92
CA ASP A 333 22.54 14.93 -8.31
C ASP A 333 21.48 15.50 -7.35
N VAL A 334 21.57 15.15 -6.07
CA VAL A 334 20.54 15.36 -5.05
C VAL A 334 20.86 16.54 -4.14
N PHE A 335 19.91 17.44 -3.93
CA PHE A 335 19.92 18.36 -2.79
C PHE A 335 19.16 17.75 -1.61
N ILE A 336 19.89 17.37 -0.55
CA ILE A 336 19.34 16.87 0.71
C ILE A 336 19.54 17.93 1.77
N GLU A 337 18.44 18.34 2.39
CA GLU A 337 18.46 19.37 3.43
C GLU A 337 17.64 18.95 4.64
N ALA A 338 18.26 18.98 5.82
CA ALA A 338 17.53 18.96 7.08
C ALA A 338 17.80 20.28 7.81
N GLY A 339 16.76 20.96 8.29
CA GLY A 339 16.95 22.27 8.89
C GLY A 339 15.88 22.61 9.91
N ALA A 340 16.19 23.37 10.94
CA ALA A 340 15.21 23.79 11.94
C ALA A 340 15.52 25.19 12.45
N SER A 341 14.46 25.98 12.70
CA SER A 341 14.56 27.27 13.38
C SER A 341 14.23 27.18 14.88
N LEU A 342 14.13 25.96 15.43
CA LEU A 342 13.78 25.73 16.83
C LEU A 342 15.04 25.60 17.69
N ASN A 343 14.99 26.20 18.88
CA ASN A 343 16.04 26.01 19.89
C ASN A 343 16.10 24.53 20.30
N ASN A 344 17.30 23.96 20.35
CA ASN A 344 17.58 22.55 20.72
C ASN A 344 17.13 21.49 19.70
N ALA A 345 16.94 21.86 18.44
CA ALA A 345 16.59 20.88 17.41
C ALA A 345 17.78 19.95 17.09
N THR A 346 17.49 18.66 16.96
CA THR A 346 18.42 17.62 16.53
C THR A 346 18.14 17.24 15.09
N ILE A 347 19.11 17.49 14.21
CA ILE A 347 18.92 17.52 12.76
C ILE A 347 19.92 16.60 12.10
N HIS A 348 19.43 15.68 11.28
CA HIS A 348 20.24 14.65 10.63
C HIS A 348 20.02 14.66 9.12
N ALA A 349 21.09 14.76 8.34
CA ALA A 349 21.05 14.65 6.89
C ALA A 349 22.06 13.59 6.40
N GLY A 350 21.66 12.70 5.51
CA GLY A 350 22.59 11.74 4.91
C GLY A 350 22.27 11.41 3.46
N GLY A 351 23.29 11.13 2.65
CA GLY A 351 23.08 10.83 1.23
C GLY A 351 22.15 9.65 1.01
N ILE A 352 22.30 8.57 1.79
CA ILE A 352 21.39 7.42 1.78
C ILE A 352 20.30 7.58 2.85
N VAL A 353 20.71 7.83 4.11
CA VAL A 353 19.78 7.86 5.25
C VAL A 353 20.06 9.03 6.19
N GLY A 354 19.01 9.71 6.65
CA GLY A 354 19.15 10.74 7.69
C GLY A 354 19.61 10.15 9.02
N THR A 355 18.88 9.16 9.54
CA THR A 355 19.24 8.41 10.75
C THR A 355 19.22 6.92 10.52
N ASN A 356 20.32 6.24 10.85
CA ASN A 356 20.38 4.80 10.98
C ASN A 356 20.37 4.44 12.47
N GLU A 357 19.23 3.99 12.98
CA GLU A 357 19.07 3.52 14.35
C GLU A 357 18.86 2.02 14.30
N SER A 358 19.66 1.21 15.00
CA SER A 358 19.53 -0.26 15.11
C SER A 358 19.41 -1.10 13.81
N GLY A 359 19.34 -0.46 12.63
CA GLY A 359 19.36 -1.10 11.32
C GLY A 359 20.74 -1.09 10.69
N SER A 360 20.83 -1.54 9.44
CA SER A 360 22.08 -1.52 8.67
C SER A 360 21.93 -0.78 7.34
N VAL A 361 22.99 -0.07 6.97
CA VAL A 361 23.22 0.38 5.60
C VAL A 361 24.43 -0.40 5.08
N SER A 362 24.23 -1.25 4.09
CA SER A 362 25.26 -2.19 3.61
C SER A 362 25.25 -2.35 2.10
N GLY A 363 26.19 -3.13 1.56
CA GLY A 363 26.31 -3.34 0.11
C GLY A 363 27.05 -2.20 -0.59
N THR A 364 26.81 -2.01 -1.88
CA THR A 364 27.49 -1.00 -2.72
C THR A 364 26.68 0.30 -2.82
N CYS A 365 26.29 0.84 -1.66
CA CYS A 365 25.55 2.08 -1.59
C CYS A 365 26.41 3.27 -2.04
N THR A 366 26.05 3.95 -3.11
CA THR A 366 26.86 5.01 -3.74
C THR A 366 26.15 6.36 -3.70
N VAL A 367 26.87 7.42 -3.34
CA VAL A 367 26.38 8.81 -3.35
C VAL A 367 27.34 9.67 -4.17
N SER A 368 26.84 10.42 -5.17
CA SER A 368 27.68 11.24 -6.05
C SER A 368 26.99 12.52 -6.49
N ASN A 369 27.75 13.58 -6.77
CA ASN A 369 27.23 14.91 -7.17
C ASN A 369 26.12 15.48 -6.26
N CYS A 370 26.12 15.11 -4.98
CA CYS A 370 25.06 15.53 -4.05
C CYS A 370 25.47 16.76 -3.23
N LYS A 371 24.50 17.58 -2.82
CA LYS A 371 24.70 18.59 -1.77
C LYS A 371 23.85 18.21 -0.57
N ILE A 372 24.51 17.85 0.52
CA ILE A 372 23.91 17.33 1.74
C ILE A 372 24.17 18.35 2.86
N ASN A 373 23.09 18.90 3.44
CA ASN A 373 23.14 19.96 4.43
C ASN A 373 22.30 19.63 5.66
N ALA A 374 22.86 19.87 6.86
CA ALA A 374 22.05 20.02 8.08
C ALA A 374 22.32 21.36 8.74
N GLN A 375 21.25 22.10 9.06
CA GLN A 375 21.34 23.41 9.65
C GLN A 375 20.44 23.57 10.88
N SER A 376 21.06 23.76 12.04
CA SER A 376 20.38 24.09 13.28
C SER A 376 20.62 25.53 13.69
N THR A 377 19.61 26.22 14.24
CA THR A 377 19.76 27.54 14.83
C THR A 377 19.82 27.46 16.36
N GLY A 378 20.73 28.20 16.99
CA GLY A 378 20.91 28.20 18.45
C GLY A 378 21.65 26.97 18.98
N TYR A 379 21.28 26.51 20.17
CA TYR A 379 21.87 25.38 20.93
C TYR A 379 21.54 23.99 20.37
N GLY A 380 21.23 23.89 19.08
CA GLY A 380 20.84 22.63 18.46
C GLY A 380 22.00 21.82 17.91
N VAL A 381 21.65 20.68 17.33
CA VAL A 381 22.58 19.66 16.84
C VAL A 381 22.35 19.44 15.36
N ALA A 382 23.42 19.44 14.57
CA ALA A 382 23.40 19.20 13.13
C ALA A 382 24.42 18.11 12.77
N TYR A 383 23.94 16.95 12.34
CA TYR A 383 24.77 15.82 11.91
C TYR A 383 24.57 15.53 10.43
N VAL A 384 25.67 15.46 9.68
CA VAL A 384 25.65 15.29 8.22
C VAL A 384 26.65 14.25 7.79
N GLY A 385 26.17 13.23 7.08
CA GLY A 385 26.99 12.18 6.51
C GLY A 385 26.85 12.12 5.00
N GLY A 386 27.91 11.73 4.29
CA GLY A 386 27.74 11.38 2.87
C GLY A 386 26.87 10.13 2.67
N ILE A 387 26.89 9.16 3.61
CA ILE A 387 25.96 8.01 3.63
C ILE A 387 24.88 8.19 4.69
N ALA A 388 25.27 8.38 5.96
CA ALA A 388 24.35 8.45 7.09
C ALA A 388 24.59 9.68 7.98
N GLY A 389 23.55 10.49 8.25
CA GLY A 389 23.68 11.64 9.13
C GLY A 389 24.05 11.25 10.56
N PHE A 390 23.25 10.37 11.15
CA PHE A 390 23.41 9.85 12.51
C PHE A 390 23.31 8.33 12.52
N ASN A 391 24.28 7.64 13.13
CA ASN A 391 24.26 6.20 13.32
C ASN A 391 24.19 5.86 14.81
N TYR A 392 23.10 5.24 15.25
CA TYR A 392 22.84 4.88 16.65
C TYR A 392 22.54 3.40 16.80
N LYS A 393 23.47 2.64 17.38
CA LYS A 393 23.35 1.18 17.53
C LYS A 393 23.13 0.41 16.21
N GLY A 394 23.31 1.06 15.06
CA GLY A 394 23.25 0.43 13.75
C GLY A 394 24.64 0.25 13.15
N SER A 395 24.69 -0.24 11.91
CA SER A 395 25.92 -0.41 11.14
C SER A 395 25.87 0.30 9.79
N VAL A 396 27.03 0.78 9.34
CA VAL A 396 27.22 1.35 8.00
C VAL A 396 28.44 0.68 7.39
N SER A 397 28.27 -0.03 6.28
CA SER A 397 29.35 -0.74 5.59
C SER A 397 29.24 -0.70 4.07
N GLY A 398 30.38 -0.79 3.37
CA GLY A 398 30.44 -0.83 1.91
C GLY A 398 29.97 0.44 1.17
N GLY A 399 29.63 1.50 1.91
CA GLY A 399 29.20 2.78 1.35
C GLY A 399 30.33 3.50 0.62
N LYS A 400 30.03 4.07 -0.54
CA LYS A 400 30.95 4.88 -1.35
C LYS A 400 30.38 6.27 -1.55
N VAL A 401 31.19 7.29 -1.26
CA VAL A 401 30.86 8.68 -1.62
C VAL A 401 31.87 9.15 -2.65
N GLU A 402 31.36 9.47 -3.84
CA GLU A 402 32.13 9.86 -5.01
C GLU A 402 32.18 11.38 -5.17
N ASP A 403 32.99 11.79 -6.15
CA ASP A 403 33.26 13.17 -6.51
C ASP A 403 32.01 14.02 -6.75
N GLY A 404 32.17 15.32 -6.58
CA GLY A 404 31.10 16.31 -6.71
C GLY A 404 30.16 16.39 -5.50
N THR A 405 30.32 15.54 -4.49
CA THR A 405 29.51 15.56 -3.28
C THR A 405 30.02 16.60 -2.26
N THR A 406 29.10 17.40 -1.70
CA THR A 406 29.36 18.35 -0.61
C THR A 406 28.56 17.97 0.62
N VAL A 407 29.22 17.90 1.78
CA VAL A 407 28.64 17.57 3.09
C VAL A 407 28.86 18.74 4.03
N SER A 408 27.80 19.39 4.51
CA SER A 408 27.89 20.62 5.30
C SER A 408 26.99 20.57 6.54
N ALA A 409 27.60 20.67 7.73
CA ALA A 409 26.89 20.81 9.01
C ALA A 409 27.03 22.24 9.54
N THR A 410 25.94 22.85 9.99
CA THR A 410 25.96 24.19 10.59
C THR A 410 25.07 24.24 11.82
N CYS A 411 25.57 24.80 12.91
CA CYS A 411 24.80 25.06 14.13
C CYS A 411 24.95 26.52 14.59
N GLY A 412 24.13 26.94 15.56
CA GLY A 412 24.30 28.22 16.23
C GLY A 412 25.41 28.18 17.29
N ALA A 413 25.61 29.32 17.95
CA ALA A 413 26.49 29.42 19.11
C ALA A 413 26.09 28.38 20.16
N ASP A 414 27.08 27.65 20.68
CA ASP A 414 26.94 26.58 21.66
C ASP A 414 26.20 25.30 21.17
N GLY A 415 25.98 25.16 19.86
CA GLY A 415 25.47 23.94 19.24
C GLY A 415 26.55 22.91 18.92
N ILE A 416 26.12 21.81 18.29
CA ILE A 416 27.03 20.78 17.76
C ILE A 416 26.82 20.67 16.25
N ALA A 417 27.90 20.80 15.48
CA ALA A 417 27.90 20.53 14.04
C ALA A 417 28.88 19.39 13.76
N SER A 418 28.42 18.28 13.18
CA SER A 418 29.28 17.16 12.82
C SER A 418 29.08 16.77 11.36
N ALA A 419 30.13 16.92 10.56
CA ALA A 419 30.14 16.57 9.14
C ALA A 419 31.14 15.44 8.88
N GLY A 420 30.66 14.30 8.40
CA GLY A 420 31.49 13.17 8.01
C GLY A 420 31.25 12.78 6.55
N GLY A 421 32.29 12.43 5.82
CA GLY A 421 32.12 11.99 4.44
C GLY A 421 31.38 10.65 4.32
N ILE A 422 31.39 9.77 5.34
CA ILE A 422 30.49 8.60 5.42
C ILE A 422 29.40 8.83 6.47
N VAL A 423 29.79 9.04 7.73
CA VAL A 423 28.86 9.18 8.86
C VAL A 423 29.07 10.51 9.58
N GLY A 424 28.02 11.29 9.78
CA GLY A 424 28.09 12.56 10.51
C GLY A 424 28.43 12.36 11.98
N TYR A 425 27.58 11.65 12.72
CA TYR A 425 27.82 11.27 14.11
C TYR A 425 27.58 9.77 14.30
N ASN A 426 28.57 9.07 14.83
CA ASN A 426 28.47 7.65 15.13
C ASN A 426 28.43 7.40 16.64
N SER A 427 27.37 6.75 17.10
CA SER A 427 27.18 6.37 18.50
C SER A 427 27.16 4.85 18.72
N SER A 428 27.33 4.05 17.67
CA SER A 428 27.40 2.61 17.80
C SER A 428 28.79 2.18 18.25
N LEU A 429 28.82 1.12 19.07
CA LEU A 429 30.03 0.34 19.31
C LEU A 429 30.42 -0.49 18.08
N GLU A 430 29.44 -0.79 17.23
CA GLU A 430 29.65 -1.44 15.93
C GLU A 430 30.21 -0.42 14.93
N GLY A 431 31.24 -0.81 14.17
CA GLY A 431 32.05 0.09 13.36
C GLY A 431 31.37 0.57 12.07
N VAL A 432 31.88 1.69 11.55
CA VAL A 432 31.79 2.03 10.12
C VAL A 432 32.89 1.24 9.44
N ASP A 433 32.55 0.21 8.67
CA ASP A 433 33.52 -0.73 8.10
C ASP A 433 33.50 -0.71 6.57
N ASP A 434 34.64 -0.98 5.93
CA ASP A 434 34.81 -1.12 4.48
C ASP A 434 34.15 -0.02 3.62
N SER A 435 33.98 1.18 4.19
CA SER A 435 33.38 2.34 3.52
C SER A 435 34.48 3.28 3.02
N SER A 436 34.30 3.81 1.81
CA SER A 436 35.32 4.57 1.10
C SER A 436 34.80 5.91 0.59
N ILE A 437 35.70 6.89 0.50
CA ILE A 437 35.45 8.19 -0.08
C ILE A 437 36.49 8.41 -1.13
N ASP A 438 36.05 8.83 -2.32
CA ASP A 438 36.95 9.40 -3.30
C ASP A 438 37.25 10.84 -2.89
N ASN A 439 38.45 11.08 -2.34
CA ASN A 439 38.75 12.32 -1.59
C ASN A 439 39.17 13.50 -2.48
N ASP A 440 39.27 13.31 -3.79
CA ASP A 440 39.88 14.30 -4.68
C ASP A 440 38.98 15.55 -4.85
N THR A 441 37.66 15.47 -4.58
CA THR A 441 36.75 16.63 -4.66
C THR A 441 35.65 16.75 -3.59
N CYS A 442 35.50 15.78 -2.68
CA CYS A 442 34.46 15.85 -1.64
C CYS A 442 34.74 16.97 -0.63
N THR A 443 33.81 17.92 -0.50
CA THR A 443 33.96 19.06 0.43
C THR A 443 33.17 18.80 1.71
N ILE A 444 33.88 18.69 2.84
CA ILE A 444 33.28 18.44 4.15
C ILE A 444 33.52 19.67 5.02
N THR A 445 32.44 20.28 5.51
CA THR A 445 32.50 21.50 6.34
C THR A 445 31.61 21.38 7.56
N ALA A 446 32.15 21.73 8.72
CA ALA A 446 31.37 21.97 9.94
C ALA A 446 31.67 23.39 10.44
N THR A 447 30.67 24.10 10.95
CA THR A 447 30.86 25.46 11.47
C THR A 447 29.98 25.71 12.68
N ASP A 448 30.61 26.21 13.75
CA ASP A 448 30.00 26.61 15.03
C ASP A 448 30.24 28.10 15.38
N GLY A 449 30.89 28.85 14.47
CA GLY A 449 31.31 30.23 14.69
C GLY A 449 32.78 30.49 14.34
N GLU A 450 33.61 29.45 14.26
CA GLU A 450 34.99 29.50 13.73
C GLU A 450 35.24 28.26 12.84
N PRO A 451 35.89 28.37 11.66
CA PRO A 451 36.02 27.24 10.74
C PRO A 451 37.05 26.20 11.23
N THR A 452 36.61 24.95 11.46
CA THR A 452 37.49 23.81 11.68
C THR A 452 37.77 23.09 10.35
N LYS A 453 39.04 22.75 10.10
CA LYS A 453 39.45 21.97 8.91
C LYS A 453 39.22 20.49 9.15
N ALA A 454 38.75 19.78 8.12
CA ALA A 454 38.59 18.33 8.15
C ALA A 454 39.92 17.62 8.43
N SER A 455 39.90 16.59 9.29
CA SER A 455 41.01 15.66 9.50
C SER A 455 40.80 14.36 8.71
N ASP A 456 41.90 13.74 8.28
CA ASP A 456 41.89 12.49 7.50
C ASP A 456 41.46 11.26 8.33
N GLU A 457 41.42 11.39 9.65
CA GLU A 457 40.99 10.37 10.61
C GLU A 457 40.10 11.07 11.66
N ILE A 458 38.95 10.45 11.95
CA ILE A 458 37.86 10.83 12.89
C ILE A 458 37.94 12.26 13.46
N GLY A 459 36.96 13.11 13.13
CA GLY A 459 36.95 14.53 13.54
C GLY A 459 36.84 14.78 15.06
N GLY A 460 36.37 13.81 15.84
CA GLY A 460 36.37 13.83 17.32
C GLY A 460 36.09 12.46 17.94
N GLU A 461 36.73 12.13 19.07
CA GLU A 461 36.55 10.88 19.82
C GLU A 461 36.45 11.13 21.33
N GLY A 462 35.48 10.53 22.03
CA GLY A 462 35.36 10.65 23.50
C GLY A 462 33.92 10.69 24.01
N GLY A 463 33.73 11.15 25.25
CA GLY A 463 32.43 11.24 25.95
C GLY A 463 31.44 12.24 25.31
N ASP A 464 30.67 12.97 26.12
CA ASP A 464 29.78 14.02 25.61
C ASP A 464 30.62 15.09 24.85
N PRO A 465 30.37 15.34 23.55
CA PRO A 465 31.17 16.26 22.74
C PRO A 465 31.23 17.70 23.29
N GLY A 466 30.28 18.10 24.16
CA GLY A 466 30.09 19.53 24.47
C GLY A 466 29.65 20.30 23.22
N SER A 467 29.84 21.62 23.20
CA SER A 467 29.62 22.44 21.99
C SER A 467 30.85 22.39 21.06
N GLY A 468 30.63 22.33 19.75
CA GLY A 468 31.74 22.29 18.78
C GLY A 468 31.37 21.90 17.34
N ALA A 469 32.26 22.25 16.41
CA ALA A 469 32.23 21.83 15.01
C ALA A 469 33.29 20.77 14.68
N PHE A 470 32.84 19.60 14.22
CA PHE A 470 33.67 18.45 13.87
C PHE A 470 33.53 18.10 12.39
N ALA A 471 34.65 18.00 11.69
CA ALA A 471 34.70 17.59 10.29
C ALA A 471 35.73 16.46 10.12
N GLY A 472 35.31 15.34 9.55
CA GLY A 472 36.20 14.21 9.30
C GLY A 472 35.92 13.58 7.95
N THR A 473 36.96 13.08 7.27
CA THR A 473 36.77 12.41 5.98
C THR A 473 35.81 11.24 6.13
N LYS A 474 36.05 10.27 7.02
CA LYS A 474 35.09 9.16 7.23
C LYS A 474 33.95 9.49 8.20
N ILE A 475 34.31 9.82 9.44
CA ILE A 475 33.37 10.05 10.54
C ILE A 475 33.58 11.46 11.06
N GLY A 476 32.49 12.25 11.17
CA GLY A 476 32.54 13.58 11.77
C GLY A 476 32.84 13.50 13.28
N TYR A 477 32.06 12.71 14.02
CA TYR A 477 32.25 12.46 15.45
C TYR A 477 31.95 11.01 15.83
N GLN A 478 32.79 10.42 16.69
CA GLN A 478 32.63 9.06 17.22
C GLN A 478 32.45 9.11 18.75
N ALA A 479 31.25 8.73 19.22
CA ALA A 479 31.03 8.48 20.65
C ALA A 479 31.65 7.13 21.06
N ARG A 480 32.28 7.10 22.23
CA ARG A 480 32.89 5.89 22.81
C ARG A 480 32.02 5.24 23.88
#